data_AF-A0A2V9IGR6-F1
#
_entry.id   AF-A0A2V9IGR6-F1
#
_cell.length_a   1.000
_cell.length_b   1.000
_cell.length_c   1.000
_cell.angle_alpha   90.00
_cell.angle_beta   90.00
_cell.angle_gamma   90.00
#
_symmetry.space_group_name_H-M   'P 1'
#
loop_
_entity.id
_entity.type
_entity.pdbx_description
1 polymer ?
#
loop_
_entity_poly.entity_id
_entity_poly.type
_entity_poly.pdbx_seq_one_letter_code
_entity_poly.pdbx_strand_id
1 'polypeptide(L)'
;MRYSVSPRRREVREGFASFRLADSLTVTSNYRNVTPECAGLTVYTKSGTSGECVACPQGTKRSVRSLAQSHQTGSVSLSYVRYVSSLAAVAAVYLVFGKLGLALAFVHLTATTVWPPAGIALAAYLLLGHRIWPGILLGAFLVNVTTTGTAATSAGIAAGNTLEGLLGAYLVNRFAGGLDVFRRGQDILKFTALAGVVATTVSATLGVTSLALGDFAARSDYVSIWLTWWLGDMLGVLIFAPPILLWSVNRQWPWNRRQTVEAMALFILLFAFAQAVFGGWPQLTVKNYPLTFLLAPVLIWMAFRFRQREIATANLMLCVLAIRGTLHGYGPFVMTSPGESILLLQTFMGVTALMSITVAAIFSELRRLFGELEDALSDVKTLKGLVPICAWCKKIRNAGGDWEELEAYFRKRADIDFTHGICPGCLEKSKPNS
;
A
#
# COMPACT_ATOMS: atom_id res chain seq x y z
N MET A 1 39.75 27.31 2.56
CA MET A 1 39.29 27.58 3.94
C MET A 1 38.43 28.84 3.96
N ARG A 2 37.12 28.70 4.18
CA ARG A 2 36.24 29.61 4.92
C ARG A 2 34.86 28.93 5.02
N TYR A 3 34.49 28.58 6.24
CA TYR A 3 33.16 28.10 6.62
C TYR A 3 32.27 29.32 6.94
N SER A 4 31.01 29.30 6.51
CA SER A 4 29.87 29.77 7.31
C SER A 4 28.55 29.23 6.75
N VAL A 5 27.75 28.71 7.66
CA VAL A 5 26.51 27.94 7.50
C VAL A 5 25.29 28.85 7.24
N SER A 6 24.36 28.43 6.38
CA SER A 6 22.98 28.95 6.34
C SER A 6 21.96 27.78 6.38
N PRO A 7 20.78 27.96 6.99
CA PRO A 7 19.83 26.87 7.21
C PRO A 7 18.92 26.66 5.97
N ARG A 8 18.90 25.44 5.43
CA ARG A 8 17.93 25.02 4.40
C ARG A 8 16.52 24.98 4.99
N ARG A 9 15.65 25.89 4.54
CA ARG A 9 14.18 25.75 4.66
C ARG A 9 13.70 24.63 3.74
N ARG A 10 12.77 23.83 4.27
CA ARG A 10 12.01 22.79 3.54
C ARG A 10 11.26 23.40 2.37
N GLU A 11 11.46 22.86 1.17
CA GLU A 11 10.55 23.05 0.03
C GLU A 11 9.21 22.37 0.34
N VAL A 12 8.14 23.17 0.36
CA VAL A 12 6.75 22.71 0.33
C VAL A 12 6.36 22.68 -1.15
N ARG A 13 6.07 21.49 -1.69
CA ARG A 13 5.49 21.35 -3.03
C ARG A 13 4.06 21.90 -3.02
N GLU A 14 3.85 23.03 -3.67
CA GLU A 14 2.53 23.63 -3.94
C GLU A 14 1.77 22.79 -4.99
N GLY A 15 0.56 22.35 -4.67
CA GLY A 15 -0.34 21.64 -5.57
C GLY A 15 -1.35 22.59 -6.20
N PHE A 16 -1.37 22.68 -7.53
CA PHE A 16 -2.36 23.42 -8.29
C PHE A 16 -3.71 22.69 -8.28
N ALA A 17 -4.80 23.39 -7.97
CA ALA A 17 -6.16 22.92 -8.21
C ALA A 17 -6.77 23.74 -9.37
N SER A 18 -6.77 23.18 -10.57
CA SER A 18 -7.47 23.77 -11.72
C SER A 18 -8.86 23.14 -11.85
N PHE A 19 -9.93 23.94 -11.76
CA PHE A 19 -11.28 23.52 -12.13
C PHE A 19 -11.62 24.10 -13.52
N ARG A 20 -12.07 23.25 -14.46
CA ARG A 20 -12.63 23.69 -15.74
C ARG A 20 -14.10 24.04 -15.55
N LEU A 21 -14.48 25.29 -15.82
CA LEU A 21 -15.87 25.75 -15.91
C LEU A 21 -16.07 26.29 -17.33
N ALA A 22 -16.62 25.44 -18.22
CA ALA A 22 -16.94 25.71 -19.62
C ALA A 22 -15.77 26.19 -20.52
N ASP A 23 -15.92 26.02 -21.84
CA ASP A 23 -14.85 25.92 -22.86
C ASP A 23 -13.98 27.18 -23.12
N SER A 24 -13.80 28.10 -22.17
CA SER A 24 -12.83 29.20 -22.34
C SER A 24 -12.30 29.91 -21.08
N LEU A 25 -12.57 29.43 -19.85
CA LEU A 25 -12.14 30.13 -18.63
C LEU A 25 -11.39 29.22 -17.64
N THR A 26 -10.11 29.51 -17.42
CA THR A 26 -9.26 28.87 -16.41
C THR A 26 -9.11 29.80 -15.21
N VAL A 27 -9.45 29.33 -14.01
CA VAL A 27 -9.29 30.08 -12.76
C VAL A 27 -8.00 29.63 -12.06
N THR A 28 -7.06 30.56 -11.85
CA THR A 28 -5.85 30.35 -11.05
C THR A 28 -5.79 31.39 -9.94
N SER A 29 -5.96 30.96 -8.67
CA SER A 29 -5.71 31.85 -7.53
C SER A 29 -4.27 31.71 -7.07
N ASN A 30 -3.48 32.78 -7.12
CA ASN A 30 -2.13 32.80 -6.55
C ASN A 30 -2.12 33.76 -5.33
N TYR A 31 -1.94 33.20 -4.13
CA TYR A 31 -2.09 33.91 -2.85
C TYR A 31 -0.83 34.69 -2.43
N ARG A 32 -0.21 35.48 -3.31
CA ARG A 32 1.02 36.20 -2.92
C ARG A 32 1.04 37.71 -2.99
N ASN A 33 0.12 38.42 -3.64
CA ASN A 33 0.11 39.88 -3.62
C ASN A 33 -1.30 40.43 -3.87
N VAL A 34 -2.15 40.45 -2.85
CA VAL A 34 -3.47 41.12 -2.92
C VAL A 34 -3.44 42.27 -1.93
N THR A 35 -3.51 43.51 -2.42
CA THR A 35 -3.76 44.70 -1.58
C THR A 35 -5.12 44.57 -0.89
N PRO A 36 -5.30 45.11 0.33
CA PRO A 36 -6.47 44.82 1.16
C PRO A 36 -7.83 45.18 0.53
N GLU A 37 -7.85 46.03 -0.49
CA GLU A 37 -9.07 46.42 -1.22
C GLU A 37 -9.59 45.36 -2.22
N CYS A 38 -8.81 44.32 -2.53
CA CYS A 38 -9.15 43.27 -3.50
C CYS A 38 -9.49 41.91 -2.87
N ALA A 39 -9.60 41.82 -1.53
CA ALA A 39 -9.98 40.60 -0.83
C ALA A 39 -11.45 40.25 -1.11
N GLY A 40 -11.69 39.32 -2.05
CA GLY A 40 -13.01 38.77 -2.36
C GLY A 40 -13.48 38.90 -3.81
N LEU A 41 -12.63 39.37 -4.74
CA LEU A 41 -12.94 39.42 -6.17
C LEU A 41 -12.14 38.37 -6.95
N THR A 42 -12.84 37.56 -7.76
CA THR A 42 -12.23 36.64 -8.71
C THR A 42 -11.63 37.45 -9.86
N VAL A 43 -10.30 37.48 -9.96
CA VAL A 43 -9.58 38.15 -11.06
C VAL A 43 -9.36 37.17 -12.21
N TYR A 44 -9.73 37.56 -13.42
CA TYR A 44 -9.45 36.80 -14.64
C TYR A 44 -8.19 37.37 -15.31
N THR A 45 -7.21 36.52 -15.58
CA THR A 45 -6.07 36.87 -16.44
C THR A 45 -6.19 36.14 -17.76
N LYS A 46 -6.27 36.87 -18.88
CA LYS A 46 -6.22 36.29 -20.22
C LYS A 46 -4.77 35.82 -20.47
N SER A 47 -4.59 34.58 -20.89
CA SER A 47 -3.26 34.02 -21.11
C SER A 47 -2.58 34.68 -22.31
N GLY A 48 -1.46 35.36 -22.05
CA GLY A 48 -0.51 35.78 -23.08
C GLY A 48 -0.48 37.28 -23.37
N THR A 49 -0.09 38.10 -22.40
CA THR A 49 0.77 39.29 -22.52
C THR A 49 0.98 39.89 -21.12
N SER A 50 2.16 40.45 -20.89
CA SER A 50 2.57 41.05 -19.62
C SER A 50 1.72 42.27 -19.24
N GLY A 51 1.02 42.18 -18.11
CA GLY A 51 0.81 43.30 -17.19
C GLY A 51 -0.22 44.38 -17.58
N GLU A 52 -1.51 44.06 -17.63
CA GLU A 52 -2.58 45.06 -17.43
C GLU A 52 -3.73 44.49 -16.58
N CYS A 53 -4.12 45.23 -15.53
CA CYS A 53 -5.30 44.92 -14.72
C CYS A 53 -6.55 45.43 -15.43
N VAL A 54 -7.40 44.53 -15.94
CA VAL A 54 -8.71 44.91 -16.50
C VAL A 54 -9.69 45.16 -15.36
N ALA A 55 -10.06 46.42 -15.15
CA ALA A 55 -11.07 46.82 -14.17
C ALA A 55 -12.45 46.23 -14.53
N CYS A 56 -13.14 45.69 -13.52
CA CYS A 56 -14.49 45.14 -13.68
C CYS A 56 -15.49 46.29 -13.97
N PRO A 57 -16.37 46.20 -14.98
CA PRO A 57 -17.37 47.23 -15.26
C PRO A 57 -18.28 47.43 -14.05
N GLN A 58 -18.50 48.69 -13.67
CA GLN A 58 -19.40 49.06 -12.56
C GLN A 58 -20.85 48.67 -12.90
N GLY A 59 -21.25 47.46 -12.50
CA GLY A 59 -22.64 46.99 -12.68
C GLY A 59 -22.90 45.55 -12.21
N THR A 60 -21.86 44.71 -12.07
CA THR A 60 -22.01 43.26 -11.82
C THR A 60 -21.89 42.83 -10.35
N LYS A 61 -21.69 43.74 -9.40
CA LYS A 61 -21.52 43.39 -7.97
C LYS A 61 -22.69 42.61 -7.36
N ARG A 62 -23.88 42.64 -7.96
CA ARG A 62 -25.07 41.90 -7.47
C ARG A 62 -25.14 40.43 -7.90
N SER A 63 -24.53 40.00 -9.00
CA SER A 63 -24.77 38.63 -9.52
C SER A 63 -23.85 37.55 -8.93
N VAL A 64 -22.66 37.91 -8.43
CA VAL A 64 -21.69 36.91 -7.94
C VAL A 64 -22.09 36.34 -6.58
N ARG A 65 -22.69 37.14 -5.68
CA ARG A 65 -23.19 36.65 -4.39
C ARG A 65 -24.39 35.70 -4.54
N SER A 66 -25.29 35.94 -5.49
CA SER A 66 -26.44 35.06 -5.73
C SER A 66 -26.05 33.75 -6.42
N LEU A 67 -25.02 33.77 -7.28
CA LEU A 67 -24.47 32.56 -7.92
C LEU A 67 -23.60 31.71 -6.97
N ALA A 68 -22.90 32.33 -6.03
CA ALA A 68 -22.17 31.60 -4.98
C ALA A 68 -23.12 30.95 -3.96
N GLN A 69 -24.24 31.60 -3.64
CA GLN A 69 -25.25 31.06 -2.71
C GLN A 69 -26.12 29.95 -3.34
N SER A 70 -26.38 29.97 -4.64
CA SER A 70 -27.15 28.90 -5.31
C SER A 70 -26.34 27.62 -5.56
N HIS A 71 -25.01 27.68 -5.63
CA HIS A 71 -24.14 26.51 -5.78
C HIS A 71 -23.71 25.85 -4.45
N GLN A 72 -23.82 26.55 -3.32
CA GLN A 72 -23.46 26.00 -2.01
C GLN A 72 -24.55 25.12 -1.39
N THR A 73 -25.83 25.33 -1.70
CA THR A 73 -26.93 24.57 -1.10
C THR A 73 -27.12 23.17 -1.70
N GLY A 74 -26.62 22.90 -2.92
CA GLY A 74 -26.69 21.58 -3.57
C GLY A 74 -25.50 20.64 -3.31
N SER A 75 -24.32 21.17 -2.98
CA SER A 75 -23.08 20.37 -2.82
C SER A 75 -22.92 19.78 -1.42
N VAL A 76 -23.48 20.42 -0.39
CA VAL A 76 -23.42 19.94 1.01
C VAL A 76 -24.23 18.65 1.18
N SER A 77 -25.42 18.55 0.59
CA SER A 77 -26.29 17.37 0.67
C SER A 77 -25.64 16.11 0.09
N LEU A 78 -25.02 16.21 -1.09
CA LEU A 78 -24.38 15.06 -1.74
C LEU A 78 -23.14 14.57 -0.98
N SER A 79 -22.38 15.49 -0.35
CA SER A 79 -21.22 15.13 0.47
C SER A 79 -21.63 14.43 1.78
N TYR A 80 -22.72 14.88 2.40
CA TYR A 80 -23.26 14.29 3.62
C TYR A 80 -23.88 12.92 3.35
N VAL A 81 -24.68 12.76 2.29
CA VAL A 81 -25.25 11.48 1.88
C VAL A 81 -24.13 10.48 1.57
N ARG A 82 -23.08 10.89 0.84
CA ARG A 82 -21.90 10.03 0.60
C ARG A 82 -21.25 9.60 1.91
N TYR A 83 -20.99 10.53 2.82
CA TYR A 83 -20.38 10.22 4.11
C TYR A 83 -21.22 9.23 4.93
N VAL A 84 -22.53 9.48 5.10
CA VAL A 84 -23.44 8.59 5.82
C VAL A 84 -23.52 7.22 5.14
N SER A 85 -23.58 7.17 3.80
CA SER A 85 -23.56 5.91 3.05
C SER A 85 -22.25 5.13 3.26
N SER A 86 -21.11 5.81 3.35
CA SER A 86 -19.82 5.19 3.65
C SER A 86 -19.79 4.65 5.08
N LEU A 87 -20.34 5.38 6.06
CA LEU A 87 -20.45 4.89 7.44
C LEU A 87 -21.32 3.64 7.52
N ALA A 88 -22.49 3.66 6.87
CA ALA A 88 -23.40 2.52 6.83
C ALA A 88 -22.77 1.31 6.14
N ALA A 89 -22.08 1.52 5.02
CA ALA A 89 -21.38 0.45 4.30
C ALA A 89 -20.25 -0.15 5.16
N VAL A 90 -19.42 0.68 5.80
CA VAL A 90 -18.34 0.23 6.68
C VAL A 90 -18.90 -0.55 7.88
N ALA A 91 -19.96 -0.04 8.52
CA ALA A 91 -20.62 -0.73 9.64
C ALA A 91 -21.21 -2.09 9.20
N ALA A 92 -21.88 -2.14 8.04
CA ALA A 92 -22.44 -3.36 7.49
C ALA A 92 -21.36 -4.39 7.15
N VAL A 93 -20.28 -3.98 6.49
CA VAL A 93 -19.16 -4.87 6.16
C VAL A 93 -18.52 -5.40 7.44
N TYR A 94 -18.26 -4.53 8.43
CA TYR A 94 -17.71 -4.96 9.72
C TYR A 94 -18.64 -5.97 10.41
N LEU A 95 -19.96 -5.71 10.41
CA LEU A 95 -20.96 -6.58 11.01
C LEU A 95 -20.99 -7.96 10.34
N VAL A 96 -21.05 -8.01 9.01
CA VAL A 96 -21.09 -9.25 8.23
C VAL A 96 -19.84 -10.08 8.48
N PHE A 97 -18.65 -9.48 8.37
CA PHE A 97 -17.40 -10.19 8.57
C PHE A 97 -17.14 -10.55 10.03
N GLY A 98 -17.65 -9.76 10.98
CA GLY A 98 -17.59 -10.09 12.41
C GLY A 98 -18.47 -11.29 12.74
N LYS A 99 -19.71 -11.32 12.24
CA LYS A 99 -20.60 -12.48 12.41
C LYS A 99 -20.09 -13.71 11.68
N LEU A 100 -19.52 -13.55 10.48
CA LEU A 100 -18.87 -14.65 9.78
C LEU A 100 -17.67 -15.19 10.56
N GLY A 101 -16.82 -14.32 11.11
CA GLY A 101 -15.70 -14.72 11.95
C GLY A 101 -16.17 -15.51 13.18
N LEU A 102 -17.19 -15.01 13.89
CA LEU A 102 -17.76 -15.68 15.07
C LEU A 102 -18.45 -17.00 14.75
N ALA A 103 -19.12 -17.11 13.60
CA ALA A 103 -19.70 -18.36 13.12
C ALA A 103 -18.64 -19.45 12.86
N LEU A 104 -17.37 -19.04 12.70
CA LEU A 104 -16.22 -19.90 12.46
C LEU A 104 -15.34 -20.08 13.72
N ALA A 105 -15.78 -19.65 14.92
CA ALA A 105 -15.03 -19.78 16.17
C ALA A 105 -15.21 -21.17 16.83
N PHE A 106 -14.11 -21.77 17.33
CA PHE A 106 -14.12 -23.15 17.87
C PHE A 106 -14.33 -23.28 19.38
N VAL A 107 -14.04 -22.25 20.19
CA VAL A 107 -13.93 -22.41 21.67
C VAL A 107 -14.60 -21.30 22.44
N HIS A 108 -14.31 -20.05 22.11
CA HIS A 108 -14.89 -18.90 22.79
C HIS A 108 -15.89 -18.21 21.88
N LEU A 109 -17.11 -18.01 22.37
CA LEU A 109 -18.20 -17.31 21.68
C LEU A 109 -17.82 -15.88 21.22
N THR A 110 -16.70 -15.35 21.70
CA THR A 110 -16.23 -13.98 21.43
C THR A 110 -14.84 -13.91 20.79
N ALA A 111 -14.06 -15.00 20.71
CA ALA A 111 -12.71 -14.99 20.14
C ALA A 111 -12.59 -15.99 18.98
N THR A 112 -12.21 -15.46 17.82
CA THR A 112 -12.10 -16.20 16.55
C THR A 112 -10.64 -16.51 16.22
N THR A 113 -10.39 -17.59 15.48
CA THR A 113 -9.05 -17.93 14.97
C THR A 113 -8.40 -16.78 14.20
N VAL A 114 -9.17 -16.10 13.35
CA VAL A 114 -8.75 -14.90 12.63
C VAL A 114 -9.91 -13.93 12.70
N TRP A 115 -9.64 -12.64 12.96
CA TRP A 115 -10.66 -11.59 13.01
C TRP A 115 -10.60 -10.71 11.75
N PRO A 116 -11.27 -11.10 10.63
CA PRO A 116 -11.31 -10.29 9.42
C PRO A 116 -11.65 -8.80 9.63
N PRO A 117 -12.58 -8.43 10.55
CA PRO A 117 -12.94 -7.04 10.74
C PRO A 117 -11.77 -6.14 11.14
N ALA A 118 -10.75 -6.63 11.87
CA ALA A 118 -9.56 -5.85 12.21
C ALA A 118 -8.82 -5.36 10.95
N GLY A 119 -8.50 -6.27 10.03
CA GLY A 119 -7.82 -5.93 8.78
C GLY A 119 -8.67 -5.09 7.84
N ILE A 120 -9.98 -5.36 7.77
CA ILE A 120 -10.93 -4.56 6.99
C ILE A 120 -11.02 -3.14 7.56
N ALA A 121 -11.11 -2.99 8.88
CA ALA A 121 -11.18 -1.70 9.55
C ALA A 121 -9.91 -0.87 9.30
N LEU A 122 -8.74 -1.48 9.46
CA LEU A 122 -7.47 -0.82 9.17
C LEU A 122 -7.39 -0.36 7.71
N ALA A 123 -7.75 -1.22 6.77
CA ALA A 123 -7.77 -0.86 5.35
C ALA A 123 -8.77 0.27 5.06
N ALA A 124 -9.95 0.24 5.68
CA ALA A 124 -10.96 1.28 5.55
C ALA A 124 -10.46 2.62 6.11
N TYR A 125 -9.77 2.62 7.26
CA TYR A 125 -9.17 3.85 7.81
C TYR A 125 -8.08 4.43 6.92
N LEU A 126 -7.26 3.59 6.29
CA LEU A 126 -6.22 4.03 5.37
C LEU A 126 -6.81 4.57 4.05
N LEU A 127 -7.87 3.94 3.53
CA LEU A 127 -8.49 4.31 2.25
C LEU A 127 -9.48 5.48 2.35
N LEU A 128 -10.30 5.51 3.41
CA LEU A 128 -11.40 6.47 3.59
C LEU A 128 -11.09 7.55 4.64
N GLY A 129 -9.98 7.40 5.37
CA GLY A 129 -9.53 8.32 6.41
C GLY A 129 -10.19 8.09 7.77
N HIS A 130 -9.65 8.73 8.81
CA HIS A 130 -10.07 8.55 10.22
C HIS A 130 -11.55 8.91 10.50
N ARG A 131 -12.23 9.63 9.60
CA ARG A 131 -13.62 10.08 9.79
C ARG A 131 -14.65 8.95 9.78
N ILE A 132 -14.28 7.75 9.33
CA ILE A 132 -15.20 6.60 9.28
C ILE A 132 -15.36 5.88 10.63
N TRP A 133 -14.65 6.31 11.67
CA TRP A 133 -14.64 5.64 12.98
C TRP A 133 -16.03 5.35 13.56
N PRO A 134 -17.08 6.18 13.38
CA PRO A 134 -18.41 5.85 13.91
C PRO A 134 -19.00 4.60 13.26
N GLY A 135 -18.67 4.32 12.00
CA GLY A 135 -19.13 3.13 11.29
C GLY A 135 -18.47 1.86 11.84
N ILE A 136 -17.17 1.92 12.13
CA ILE A 136 -16.44 0.81 12.78
C ILE A 136 -16.97 0.58 14.19
N LEU A 137 -17.14 1.64 14.98
CA LEU A 137 -17.70 1.55 16.34
C LEU A 137 -19.09 0.93 16.31
N LEU A 138 -19.98 1.40 15.44
CA LEU A 138 -21.33 0.87 15.30
C LEU A 138 -21.31 -0.60 14.87
N GLY A 139 -20.52 -0.95 13.86
CA GLY A 139 -20.37 -2.33 13.39
C GLY A 139 -19.88 -3.25 14.52
N ALA A 140 -18.81 -2.86 15.22
CA ALA A 140 -18.26 -3.63 16.34
C ALA A 140 -19.24 -3.75 17.51
N PHE A 141 -19.97 -2.68 17.84
CA PHE A 141 -20.99 -2.72 18.88
C PHE A 141 -22.12 -3.70 18.52
N LEU A 142 -22.64 -3.61 17.28
CA LEU A 142 -23.70 -4.49 16.79
C LEU A 142 -23.27 -5.96 16.76
N VAL A 143 -22.03 -6.25 16.37
CA VAL A 143 -21.49 -7.62 16.41
C VAL A 143 -21.54 -8.18 17.84
N ASN A 144 -21.07 -7.42 18.83
CA ASN A 144 -20.91 -7.92 20.20
C ASN A 144 -22.24 -7.98 20.97
N VAL A 145 -23.09 -6.96 20.83
CA VAL A 145 -24.38 -6.90 21.54
C VAL A 145 -25.36 -7.97 21.07
N THR A 146 -25.22 -8.43 19.82
CA THR A 146 -26.05 -9.50 19.25
C THR A 146 -25.42 -10.88 19.38
N THR A 147 -24.30 -11.03 20.09
CA THR A 147 -23.65 -12.33 20.32
C THR A 147 -23.83 -12.77 21.77
N THR A 148 -23.19 -12.10 22.71
CA THR A 148 -23.19 -12.54 24.12
C THR A 148 -22.97 -11.42 25.14
N GLY A 149 -22.67 -10.18 24.72
CA GLY A 149 -22.32 -9.10 25.65
C GLY A 149 -23.51 -8.25 26.09
N THR A 150 -23.45 -7.71 27.31
CA THR A 150 -24.30 -6.56 27.68
C THR A 150 -23.97 -5.35 26.79
N ALA A 151 -24.86 -4.35 26.76
CA ALA A 151 -24.58 -3.09 26.07
C ALA A 151 -23.29 -2.43 26.58
N ALA A 152 -22.99 -2.49 27.88
CA ALA A 152 -21.78 -1.93 28.46
C ALA A 152 -20.51 -2.69 28.00
N THR A 153 -20.51 -4.02 28.12
CA THR A 153 -19.39 -4.87 27.66
C THR A 153 -19.15 -4.69 26.16
N SER A 154 -20.23 -4.63 25.38
CA SER A 154 -20.18 -4.47 23.93
C SER A 154 -19.67 -3.09 23.50
N ALA A 155 -20.00 -2.03 24.26
CA ALA A 155 -19.44 -0.70 24.05
C ALA A 155 -17.93 -0.67 24.33
N GLY A 156 -17.46 -1.36 25.38
CA GLY A 156 -16.04 -1.47 25.70
C GLY A 156 -15.24 -2.20 24.62
N ILE A 157 -15.73 -3.34 24.13
CA ILE A 157 -15.12 -4.08 23.02
C ILE A 157 -15.11 -3.22 21.74
N ALA A 158 -16.24 -2.58 21.42
CA ALA A 158 -16.35 -1.74 20.23
C ALA A 158 -15.38 -0.55 20.27
N ALA A 159 -15.19 0.07 21.43
CA ALA A 159 -14.19 1.11 21.64
C ALA A 159 -12.77 0.57 21.39
N GLY A 160 -12.45 -0.62 21.91
CA GLY A 160 -11.18 -1.31 21.67
C GLY A 160 -10.88 -1.51 20.19
N ASN A 161 -11.81 -2.13 19.47
CA ASN A 161 -11.66 -2.41 18.03
C ASN A 161 -11.55 -1.12 17.20
N THR A 162 -12.27 -0.06 17.61
CA THR A 162 -12.21 1.25 16.94
C THR A 162 -10.86 1.91 17.15
N LEU A 163 -10.35 1.88 18.38
CA LEU A 163 -9.06 2.47 18.76
C LEU A 163 -7.88 1.71 18.14
N GLU A 164 -7.94 0.37 18.06
CA GLU A 164 -6.97 -0.43 17.33
C GLU A 164 -6.81 0.08 15.90
N GLY A 165 -7.91 0.16 15.14
CA GLY A 165 -7.84 0.58 13.74
C GLY A 165 -7.37 2.03 13.57
N LEU A 166 -7.79 2.93 14.47
CA LEU A 166 -7.31 4.33 14.48
C LEU A 166 -5.82 4.42 14.77
N LEU A 167 -5.33 3.71 15.80
CA LEU A 167 -3.92 3.68 16.15
C LEU A 167 -3.08 3.04 15.04
N GLY A 168 -3.53 1.90 14.50
CA GLY A 168 -2.87 1.22 13.39
C GLY A 168 -2.76 2.12 12.16
N ALA A 169 -3.85 2.78 11.78
CA ALA A 169 -3.86 3.71 10.64
C ALA A 169 -2.96 4.94 10.90
N TYR A 170 -2.98 5.49 12.11
CA TYR A 170 -2.09 6.59 12.50
C TYR A 170 -0.62 6.19 12.38
N LEU A 171 -0.24 5.04 12.96
CA LEU A 171 1.14 4.56 12.95
C LEU A 171 1.62 4.24 11.53
N VAL A 172 0.79 3.61 10.70
CA VAL A 172 1.11 3.27 9.31
C VAL A 172 1.27 4.53 8.46
N ASN A 173 0.35 5.50 8.58
CA ASN A 173 0.47 6.78 7.89
C ASN A 173 1.71 7.57 8.33
N ARG A 174 2.08 7.48 9.62
CA ARG A 174 3.20 8.25 10.17
C ARG A 174 4.57 7.64 9.85
N PHE A 175 4.71 6.32 9.92
CA PHE A 175 6.01 5.65 9.93
C PHE A 175 6.23 4.68 8.77
N ALA A 176 5.17 4.18 8.14
CA ALA A 176 5.21 3.11 7.13
C ALA A 176 4.66 3.54 5.77
N GLY A 177 4.56 4.84 5.48
CA GLY A 177 4.19 5.33 4.14
C GLY A 177 2.70 5.28 3.78
N GLY A 178 1.81 5.03 4.75
CA GLY A 178 0.36 5.12 4.53
C GLY A 178 -0.16 4.16 3.46
N LEU A 179 -0.78 4.70 2.40
CA LEU A 179 -1.30 3.90 1.27
C LEU A 179 -0.20 3.22 0.44
N ASP A 180 1.03 3.72 0.49
CA ASP A 180 2.19 3.17 -0.23
C ASP A 180 2.97 2.15 0.61
N VAL A 181 2.41 1.67 1.73
CA VAL A 181 3.08 0.78 2.69
C VAL A 181 3.64 -0.50 2.08
N PHE A 182 3.00 -1.02 1.04
CA PHE A 182 3.45 -2.22 0.33
C PHE A 182 4.46 -1.93 -0.78
N ARG A 183 4.91 -0.68 -0.96
CA ARG A 183 5.85 -0.34 -2.03
C ARG A 183 7.29 -0.72 -1.69
N ARG A 184 7.66 -0.71 -0.40
CA ARG A 184 9.02 -0.97 0.10
C ARG A 184 8.99 -2.06 1.17
N GLY A 185 10.00 -2.93 1.18
CA GLY A 185 10.04 -4.01 2.17
C GLY A 185 10.22 -3.55 3.62
N GLN A 186 10.93 -2.45 3.85
CA GLN A 186 11.05 -1.87 5.20
C GLN A 186 9.69 -1.40 5.75
N ASP A 187 8.84 -0.84 4.90
CA ASP A 187 7.54 -0.32 5.31
C ASP A 187 6.54 -1.45 5.61
N ILE A 188 6.69 -2.60 4.95
CA ILE A 188 5.97 -3.83 5.25
C ILE A 188 6.34 -4.38 6.64
N LEU A 189 7.62 -4.38 7.01
CA LEU A 189 8.04 -4.79 8.36
C LEU A 189 7.51 -3.84 9.43
N LYS A 190 7.53 -2.52 9.16
CA LYS A 190 6.91 -1.53 10.06
C LYS A 190 5.40 -1.72 10.15
N PHE A 191 4.72 -2.04 9.06
CA PHE A 191 3.29 -2.35 9.05
C PHE A 191 2.98 -3.53 9.97
N THR A 192 3.70 -4.63 9.83
CA THR A 192 3.55 -5.82 10.69
C THR A 192 3.78 -5.46 12.15
N ALA A 193 4.86 -4.74 12.47
CA ALA A 193 5.19 -4.38 13.85
C ALA A 193 4.18 -3.38 14.45
N LEU A 194 3.83 -2.32 13.71
CA LEU A 194 3.05 -1.20 14.24
C LEU A 194 1.54 -1.48 14.21
N ALA A 195 1.01 -1.95 13.08
CA ALA A 195 -0.41 -2.22 12.93
C ALA A 195 -0.77 -3.65 13.33
N GLY A 196 0.05 -4.64 12.95
CA GLY A 196 -0.23 -6.05 13.27
C GLY A 196 0.04 -6.41 14.73
N VAL A 197 1.14 -5.94 15.30
CA VAL A 197 1.57 -6.31 16.66
C VAL A 197 1.16 -5.26 17.69
N VAL A 198 1.55 -3.99 17.53
CA VAL A 198 1.32 -2.97 18.55
C VAL A 198 -0.14 -2.54 18.63
N ALA A 199 -0.77 -2.16 17.52
CA ALA A 199 -2.12 -1.62 17.55
C ALA A 199 -3.17 -2.62 18.06
N THR A 200 -3.04 -3.89 17.68
CA THR A 200 -3.95 -4.99 18.07
C THR A 200 -3.94 -5.27 19.57
N THR A 201 -2.85 -4.95 20.29
CA THR A 201 -2.84 -5.06 21.77
C THR A 201 -3.89 -4.17 22.43
N VAL A 202 -4.28 -3.06 21.81
CA VAL A 202 -5.30 -2.14 22.34
C VAL A 202 -6.67 -2.82 22.35
N SER A 203 -7.04 -3.45 21.23
CA SER A 203 -8.29 -4.21 21.11
C SER A 203 -8.32 -5.38 22.09
N ALA A 204 -7.28 -6.23 22.09
CA ALA A 204 -7.21 -7.36 23.02
C ALA A 204 -7.29 -6.92 24.49
N THR A 205 -6.60 -5.84 24.85
CA THR A 205 -6.63 -5.34 26.25
C THR A 205 -8.01 -4.80 26.62
N LEU A 206 -8.60 -3.92 25.79
CA LEU A 206 -9.91 -3.34 26.09
C LEU A 206 -11.03 -4.37 25.99
N GLY A 207 -10.97 -5.29 25.03
CA GLY A 207 -11.94 -6.35 24.84
C GLY A 207 -11.96 -7.33 26.00
N VAL A 208 -10.81 -7.90 26.37
CA VAL A 208 -10.72 -8.88 27.47
C VAL A 208 -10.96 -8.21 28.82
N THR A 209 -10.52 -6.96 29.04
CA THR A 209 -10.88 -6.21 30.24
C THR A 209 -12.39 -6.00 30.34
N SER A 210 -13.06 -5.66 29.23
CA SER A 210 -14.52 -5.49 29.20
C SER A 210 -15.26 -6.80 29.51
N LEU A 211 -14.75 -7.93 29.04
CA LEU A 211 -15.30 -9.26 29.37
C LEU A 211 -15.09 -9.62 30.84
N ALA A 212 -13.91 -9.35 31.39
CA ALA A 212 -13.59 -9.62 32.78
C ALA A 212 -14.39 -8.74 33.75
N LEU A 213 -14.64 -7.47 33.39
CA LEU A 213 -15.50 -6.57 34.18
C LEU A 213 -17.00 -6.87 34.04
N GLY A 214 -17.40 -7.51 32.94
CA GLY A 214 -18.79 -7.94 32.71
C GLY A 214 -19.10 -9.35 33.20
N ASP A 215 -18.20 -9.98 33.96
CA ASP A 215 -18.30 -11.37 34.45
C ASP A 215 -18.51 -12.42 33.34
N PHE A 216 -18.09 -12.11 32.11
CA PHE A 216 -18.13 -13.02 30.96
C PHE A 216 -16.85 -13.85 30.79
N ALA A 217 -15.79 -13.52 31.52
CA ALA A 217 -14.51 -14.24 31.49
C ALA A 217 -13.91 -14.38 32.89
N ALA A 218 -13.48 -15.59 33.24
CA ALA A 218 -12.76 -15.83 34.49
C ALA A 218 -11.40 -15.13 34.47
N ARG A 219 -11.00 -14.56 35.61
CA ARG A 219 -9.70 -13.87 35.73
C ARG A 219 -8.50 -14.79 35.49
N SER A 220 -8.65 -16.09 35.75
CA SER A 220 -7.62 -17.12 35.45
C SER A 220 -7.33 -17.22 33.96
N ASP A 221 -8.33 -16.97 33.12
CA ASP A 221 -8.27 -17.21 31.68
C ASP A 221 -7.89 -15.94 30.91
N TYR A 222 -7.72 -14.82 31.61
CA TYR A 222 -7.47 -13.50 31.03
C TYR A 222 -6.31 -13.53 30.01
N VAL A 223 -5.17 -14.12 30.39
CA VAL A 223 -3.97 -14.17 29.53
C VAL A 223 -4.21 -15.06 28.31
N SER A 224 -4.88 -16.19 28.48
CA SER A 224 -5.18 -17.13 27.38
C SER A 224 -6.12 -16.49 26.36
N ILE A 225 -7.19 -15.85 26.84
CA ILE A 225 -8.15 -15.14 25.99
C ILE A 225 -7.46 -13.94 25.31
N TRP A 226 -6.65 -13.17 26.05
CA TRP A 226 -5.90 -12.04 25.50
C TRP A 226 -4.95 -12.46 24.39
N LEU A 227 -4.19 -13.56 24.57
CA LEU A 227 -3.28 -14.08 23.54
C LEU A 227 -4.04 -14.54 22.30
N THR A 228 -5.14 -15.27 22.48
CA THR A 228 -5.96 -15.76 21.36
C THR A 228 -6.60 -14.61 20.58
N TRP A 229 -7.08 -13.59 21.29
CA TRP A 229 -7.68 -12.38 20.72
C TRP A 229 -6.65 -11.56 19.96
N TRP A 230 -5.51 -11.28 20.59
CA TRP A 230 -4.42 -10.52 19.99
C TRP A 230 -3.88 -11.20 18.73
N LEU A 231 -3.67 -12.51 18.75
CA LEU A 231 -3.27 -13.28 17.57
C LEU A 231 -4.35 -13.25 16.48
N GLY A 232 -5.63 -13.36 16.84
CA GLY A 232 -6.75 -13.27 15.91
C GLY A 232 -6.80 -11.93 15.18
N ASP A 233 -6.66 -10.83 15.91
CA ASP A 233 -6.64 -9.46 15.35
C ASP A 233 -5.39 -9.23 14.50
N MET A 234 -4.22 -9.65 14.96
CA MET A 234 -2.96 -9.59 14.19
C MET A 234 -3.10 -10.30 12.85
N LEU A 235 -3.61 -11.52 12.83
CA LEU A 235 -3.83 -12.28 11.60
C LEU A 235 -4.90 -11.63 10.72
N GLY A 236 -5.94 -11.07 11.33
CA GLY A 236 -6.93 -10.24 10.63
C GLY A 236 -6.26 -9.11 9.85
N VAL A 237 -5.40 -8.33 10.51
CA VAL A 237 -4.61 -7.27 9.90
C VAL A 237 -3.70 -7.79 8.80
N LEU A 238 -2.92 -8.85 9.05
CA LEU A 238 -1.91 -9.36 8.10
C LEU A 238 -2.51 -10.08 6.88
N ILE A 239 -3.73 -10.62 6.98
CA ILE A 239 -4.34 -11.41 5.92
C ILE A 239 -5.36 -10.59 5.12
N PHE A 240 -6.17 -9.75 5.78
CA PHE A 240 -7.26 -9.03 5.12
C PHE A 240 -6.86 -7.63 4.67
N ALA A 241 -6.01 -6.90 5.41
CA ALA A 241 -5.66 -5.53 5.00
C ALA A 241 -4.81 -5.47 3.71
N PRO A 242 -3.77 -6.31 3.49
CA PRO A 242 -2.96 -6.24 2.28
C PRO A 242 -3.73 -6.41 0.97
N PRO A 243 -4.57 -7.45 0.77
CA PRO A 243 -5.29 -7.60 -0.49
C PRO A 243 -6.23 -6.41 -0.74
N ILE A 244 -6.92 -5.91 0.30
CA ILE A 244 -7.81 -4.74 0.16
C ILE A 244 -7.03 -3.51 -0.32
N LEU A 245 -5.90 -3.19 0.33
CA LEU A 245 -5.09 -2.02 0.01
C LEU A 245 -4.44 -2.13 -1.37
N LEU A 246 -3.83 -3.30 -1.66
CA LEU A 246 -3.10 -3.53 -2.89
C LEU A 246 -3.99 -3.49 -4.14
N TRP A 247 -5.20 -4.06 -4.05
CA TRP A 247 -6.18 -4.01 -5.13
C TRP A 247 -6.87 -2.64 -5.28
N SER A 248 -6.97 -1.86 -4.19
CA SER A 248 -7.63 -0.54 -4.22
C SER A 248 -6.72 0.57 -4.74
N VAL A 249 -5.46 0.60 -4.31
CA VAL A 249 -4.53 1.72 -4.60
C VAL A 249 -3.91 1.58 -5.99
N ASN A 250 -3.51 0.36 -6.35
CA ASN A 250 -2.70 0.15 -7.52
C ASN A 250 -3.55 -0.55 -8.59
N ARG A 251 -4.21 0.25 -9.44
CA ARG A 251 -5.20 -0.26 -10.41
C ARG A 251 -4.60 -0.61 -11.78
N GLN A 252 -3.32 -0.32 -12.01
CA GLN A 252 -2.67 -0.60 -13.29
C GLN A 252 -2.44 -2.10 -13.45
N TRP A 253 -3.02 -2.66 -14.52
CA TRP A 253 -3.06 -4.08 -14.88
C TRP A 253 -2.35 -4.30 -16.22
N PRO A 254 -1.01 -4.46 -16.26
CA PRO A 254 -0.31 -4.84 -17.47
C PRO A 254 -0.03 -6.35 -17.45
N TRP A 255 -1.06 -7.20 -17.50
CA TRP A 255 -0.86 -8.64 -17.66
C TRP A 255 -0.87 -9.02 -19.13
N ASN A 256 0.16 -9.76 -19.55
CA ASN A 256 0.13 -10.47 -20.82
C ASN A 256 -0.67 -11.77 -20.66
N ARG A 257 -1.31 -12.27 -21.74
CA ARG A 257 -2.09 -13.53 -21.71
C ARG A 257 -1.35 -14.69 -21.04
N ARG A 258 -0.04 -14.78 -21.26
CA ARG A 258 0.84 -15.77 -20.63
C ARG A 258 0.92 -15.62 -19.10
N GLN A 259 1.05 -14.39 -18.59
CA GLN A 259 1.10 -14.13 -17.15
C GLN A 259 -0.23 -14.45 -16.47
N THR A 260 -1.36 -14.19 -17.14
CA THR A 260 -2.69 -14.58 -16.65
C THR A 260 -2.80 -16.10 -16.49
N VAL A 261 -2.38 -16.85 -17.51
CA VAL A 261 -2.40 -18.32 -17.47
C VAL A 261 -1.45 -18.86 -16.40
N GLU A 262 -0.24 -18.32 -16.28
CA GLU A 262 0.72 -18.69 -15.24
C GLU A 262 0.15 -18.40 -13.84
N ALA A 263 -0.51 -17.26 -13.64
CA ALA A 263 -1.14 -16.92 -12.37
C ALA A 263 -2.27 -17.89 -12.03
N MET A 264 -3.20 -18.12 -12.98
CA MET A 264 -4.29 -19.07 -12.80
C MET A 264 -3.77 -20.48 -12.47
N ALA A 265 -2.74 -20.95 -13.18
CA ALA A 265 -2.15 -22.25 -12.93
C ALA A 265 -1.57 -22.36 -11.50
N LEU A 266 -0.89 -21.31 -11.02
CA LEU A 266 -0.31 -21.30 -9.66
C LEU A 266 -1.38 -21.16 -8.57
N PHE A 267 -2.45 -20.40 -8.80
CA PHE A 267 -3.60 -20.36 -7.90
C PHE A 267 -4.33 -21.70 -7.84
N ILE A 268 -4.53 -22.37 -8.98
CA ILE A 268 -5.11 -23.72 -9.05
C ILE A 268 -4.20 -24.73 -8.34
N LEU A 269 -2.89 -24.64 -8.53
CA LEU A 269 -1.92 -25.51 -7.86
C LEU A 269 -1.96 -25.31 -6.34
N LEU A 270 -1.97 -24.06 -5.88
CA LEU A 270 -2.09 -23.73 -4.46
C LEU A 270 -3.42 -24.24 -3.89
N PHE A 271 -4.53 -24.05 -4.62
CA PHE A 271 -5.83 -24.57 -4.23
C PHE A 271 -5.81 -26.10 -4.14
N ALA A 272 -5.25 -26.79 -5.13
CA ALA A 272 -5.16 -28.25 -5.15
C ALA A 272 -4.35 -28.78 -3.96
N PHE A 273 -3.19 -28.21 -3.66
CA PHE A 273 -2.41 -28.58 -2.49
C PHE A 273 -3.13 -28.26 -1.18
N ALA A 274 -3.76 -27.08 -1.08
CA ALA A 274 -4.55 -26.73 0.09
C ALA A 274 -5.73 -27.68 0.29
N GLN A 275 -6.41 -28.12 -0.77
CA GLN A 275 -7.46 -29.15 -0.68
C GLN A 275 -6.88 -30.52 -0.32
N ALA A 276 -5.70 -30.89 -0.83
CA ALA A 276 -5.07 -32.15 -0.44
C ALA A 276 -4.74 -32.17 1.07
N VAL A 277 -4.35 -31.03 1.65
CA VAL A 277 -4.02 -30.88 3.08
C VAL A 277 -5.28 -30.73 3.95
N PHE A 278 -6.24 -29.90 3.55
CA PHE A 278 -7.36 -29.45 4.38
C PHE A 278 -8.74 -29.97 3.92
N GLY A 279 -8.81 -30.75 2.83
CA GLY A 279 -10.06 -31.17 2.20
C GLY A 279 -10.63 -32.51 2.67
N GLY A 280 -9.99 -33.20 3.61
CA GLY A 280 -10.56 -34.43 4.23
C GLY A 280 -10.40 -35.71 3.41
N TRP A 281 -9.39 -35.80 2.54
CA TRP A 281 -9.16 -36.96 1.67
C TRP A 281 -8.69 -38.20 2.46
N PRO A 282 -9.47 -39.30 2.52
CA PRO A 282 -9.21 -40.43 3.43
C PRO A 282 -7.82 -41.08 3.26
N GLN A 283 -7.29 -41.12 2.04
CA GLN A 283 -6.00 -41.76 1.73
C GLN A 283 -4.79 -40.91 2.19
N LEU A 284 -4.97 -39.60 2.35
CA LEU A 284 -3.92 -38.63 2.70
C LEU A 284 -3.97 -38.25 4.19
N THR A 285 -5.17 -38.27 4.79
CA THR A 285 -5.41 -37.92 6.20
C THR A 285 -4.88 -38.97 7.18
N VAL A 286 -4.77 -40.24 6.76
CA VAL A 286 -4.48 -41.38 7.67
C VAL A 286 -2.98 -41.57 8.00
N LYS A 287 -2.05 -40.82 7.35
CA LYS A 287 -0.60 -41.10 7.46
C LYS A 287 0.31 -39.97 7.98
N ASN A 288 -0.21 -38.92 8.62
CA ASN A 288 0.62 -37.85 9.23
C ASN A 288 1.72 -37.29 8.31
N TYR A 289 1.54 -37.32 6.99
CA TYR A 289 2.53 -36.73 6.09
C TYR A 289 2.47 -35.21 6.23
N PRO A 290 3.61 -34.52 6.40
CA PRO A 290 3.63 -33.08 6.63
C PRO A 290 3.47 -32.30 5.31
N LEU A 291 2.35 -32.53 4.62
CA LEU A 291 2.03 -31.97 3.30
C LEU A 291 1.84 -30.45 3.35
N THR A 292 1.68 -29.86 4.53
CA THR A 292 1.69 -28.40 4.75
C THR A 292 2.95 -27.74 4.22
N PHE A 293 4.10 -28.42 4.24
CA PHE A 293 5.35 -27.88 3.69
C PHE A 293 5.30 -27.68 2.17
N LEU A 294 4.38 -28.33 1.45
CA LEU A 294 4.23 -28.13 -0.01
C LEU A 294 3.63 -26.77 -0.36
N LEU A 295 2.93 -26.13 0.58
CA LEU A 295 2.33 -24.82 0.38
C LEU A 295 3.39 -23.71 0.32
N ALA A 296 4.48 -23.84 1.09
CA ALA A 296 5.54 -22.83 1.16
C ALA A 296 6.29 -22.64 -0.18
N PRO A 297 6.78 -23.69 -0.87
CA PRO A 297 7.39 -23.55 -2.20
C PRO A 297 6.48 -22.87 -3.22
N VAL A 298 5.18 -23.18 -3.21
CA VAL A 298 4.21 -22.56 -4.13
C VAL A 298 4.07 -21.07 -3.84
N LEU A 299 3.92 -20.68 -2.58
CA LEU A 299 3.84 -19.27 -2.18
C LEU A 299 5.14 -18.50 -2.47
N ILE A 300 6.30 -19.11 -2.21
CA ILE A 300 7.62 -18.52 -2.52
C ILE A 300 7.79 -18.35 -4.02
N TRP A 301 7.40 -19.35 -4.82
CA TRP A 301 7.47 -19.28 -6.28
C TRP A 301 6.54 -18.20 -6.84
N MET A 302 5.32 -18.10 -6.31
CA MET A 302 4.42 -17.00 -6.65
C MET A 302 5.08 -15.64 -6.29
N ALA A 303 5.74 -15.53 -5.14
CA ALA A 303 6.35 -14.28 -4.68
C ALA A 303 7.53 -13.84 -5.57
N PHE A 304 8.28 -14.80 -6.09
CA PHE A 304 9.31 -14.57 -7.10
C PHE A 304 8.70 -14.11 -8.44
N ARG A 305 7.63 -14.77 -8.90
CA ARG A 305 7.08 -14.56 -10.24
C ARG A 305 6.19 -13.33 -10.36
N PHE A 306 5.36 -13.07 -9.35
CA PHE A 306 4.30 -12.06 -9.39
C PHE A 306 4.57 -10.89 -8.45
N ARG A 307 3.64 -9.93 -8.45
CA ARG A 307 3.66 -8.78 -7.54
C ARG A 307 3.05 -9.20 -6.20
N GLN A 308 3.06 -8.26 -5.25
CA GLN A 308 2.62 -8.53 -3.88
C GLN A 308 1.10 -8.77 -3.77
N ARG A 309 0.30 -8.31 -4.76
CA ARG A 309 -1.17 -8.43 -4.72
C ARG A 309 -1.61 -9.88 -4.81
N GLU A 310 -0.96 -10.61 -5.71
CA GLU A 310 -1.21 -12.02 -5.96
C GLU A 310 -0.88 -12.84 -4.72
N ILE A 311 0.21 -12.51 -4.01
CA ILE A 311 0.61 -13.17 -2.74
C ILE A 311 -0.36 -12.88 -1.60
N ALA A 312 -0.76 -11.63 -1.45
CA ALA A 312 -1.78 -11.24 -0.48
C ALA A 312 -3.10 -12.00 -0.72
N THR A 313 -3.49 -12.15 -1.99
CA THR A 313 -4.70 -12.91 -2.37
C THR A 313 -4.53 -14.42 -2.15
N ALA A 314 -3.35 -14.96 -2.42
CA ALA A 314 -3.01 -16.36 -2.17
C ALA A 314 -3.06 -16.72 -0.68
N ASN A 315 -2.54 -15.84 0.20
CA ASN A 315 -2.63 -15.99 1.65
C ASN A 315 -4.07 -15.94 2.14
N LEU A 316 -4.90 -15.03 1.60
CA LEU A 316 -6.31 -14.97 1.93
C LEU A 316 -7.04 -16.26 1.53
N MET A 317 -6.77 -16.79 0.34
CA MET A 317 -7.33 -18.07 -0.11
C MET A 317 -6.90 -19.22 0.81
N LEU A 318 -5.60 -19.30 1.14
CA LEU A 318 -5.07 -20.32 2.03
C LEU A 318 -5.71 -20.23 3.43
N CYS A 319 -5.89 -19.01 3.96
CA CYS A 319 -6.57 -18.76 5.24
C CYS A 319 -7.97 -19.35 5.25
N VAL A 320 -8.78 -19.03 4.22
CA VAL A 320 -10.15 -19.52 4.11
C VAL A 320 -10.20 -21.05 4.03
N LEU A 321 -9.30 -21.66 3.24
CA LEU A 321 -9.25 -23.12 3.10
C LEU A 321 -8.79 -23.83 4.36
N ALA A 322 -7.78 -23.29 5.06
CA ALA A 322 -7.27 -23.86 6.29
C ALA A 322 -8.31 -23.78 7.42
N ILE A 323 -8.95 -22.62 7.61
CA ILE A 323 -10.04 -22.44 8.59
C ILE A 323 -11.18 -23.41 8.29
N ARG A 324 -11.64 -23.48 7.04
CA ARG A 324 -12.73 -24.38 6.63
C ARG A 324 -12.38 -25.84 6.88
N GLY A 325 -11.18 -26.27 6.51
CA GLY A 325 -10.74 -27.65 6.72
C GLY A 325 -10.71 -28.04 8.19
N THR A 326 -10.06 -27.23 9.02
CA THR A 326 -9.97 -27.49 10.46
C THR A 326 -11.35 -27.50 11.11
N LEU A 327 -12.30 -26.67 10.66
CA LEU A 327 -13.67 -26.64 11.19
C LEU A 327 -14.45 -27.92 10.89
N HIS A 328 -14.20 -28.54 9.74
CA HIS A 328 -14.80 -29.82 9.37
C HIS A 328 -14.05 -31.02 9.96
N GLY A 329 -13.06 -30.80 10.84
CA GLY A 329 -12.25 -31.87 11.41
C GLY A 329 -11.22 -32.44 10.45
N TYR A 330 -10.81 -31.67 9.43
CA TYR A 330 -9.80 -32.08 8.46
C TYR A 330 -8.49 -31.32 8.60
N GLY A 331 -7.42 -32.01 8.20
CA GLY A 331 -6.08 -31.46 8.13
C GLY A 331 -5.29 -31.56 9.44
N PRO A 332 -4.04 -31.11 9.42
CA PRO A 332 -3.04 -31.45 10.45
C PRO A 332 -3.16 -30.64 11.74
N PHE A 333 -4.07 -29.66 11.79
CA PHE A 333 -4.26 -28.80 12.96
C PHE A 333 -5.41 -29.24 13.84
N VAL A 334 -6.08 -30.35 13.51
CA VAL A 334 -7.15 -30.91 14.34
C VAL A 334 -6.53 -31.70 15.47
N MET A 335 -6.57 -31.12 16.67
CA MET A 335 -6.08 -31.71 17.91
C MET A 335 -7.23 -32.09 18.84
N THR A 336 -6.91 -32.78 19.94
CA THR A 336 -7.89 -33.18 20.97
C THR A 336 -8.52 -31.98 21.66
N SER A 337 -7.73 -30.93 21.90
CA SER A 337 -8.22 -29.65 22.41
C SER A 337 -8.49 -28.67 21.26
N PRO A 338 -9.69 -28.07 21.18
CA PRO A 338 -9.95 -27.08 20.15
C PRO A 338 -9.14 -25.78 20.35
N GLY A 339 -8.67 -25.49 21.57
CA GLY A 339 -7.73 -24.38 21.82
C GLY A 339 -6.36 -24.61 21.19
N GLU A 340 -5.83 -25.83 21.29
CA GLU A 340 -4.57 -26.21 20.62
C GLU A 340 -4.71 -26.15 19.10
N SER A 341 -5.87 -26.57 18.59
CA SER A 341 -6.17 -26.53 17.15
C SER A 341 -6.17 -25.10 16.61
N ILE A 342 -6.81 -24.17 17.32
CA ILE A 342 -6.78 -22.73 16.99
C ILE A 342 -5.34 -22.22 17.00
N LEU A 343 -4.59 -22.47 18.07
CA LEU A 343 -3.24 -21.91 18.24
C LEU A 343 -2.27 -22.41 17.14
N LEU A 344 -2.33 -23.68 16.78
CA LEU A 344 -1.55 -24.26 15.69
C LEU A 344 -1.93 -23.63 14.35
N LEU A 345 -3.22 -23.50 14.06
CA LEU A 345 -3.72 -22.85 12.86
C LEU A 345 -3.30 -21.37 12.79
N GLN A 346 -3.42 -20.64 13.89
CA GLN A 346 -2.98 -19.24 14.01
C GLN A 346 -1.47 -19.10 13.79
N THR A 347 -0.67 -19.98 14.39
CA THR A 347 0.79 -19.98 14.24
C THR A 347 1.17 -20.28 12.79
N PHE A 348 0.56 -21.29 12.17
CA PHE A 348 0.78 -21.62 10.77
C PHE A 348 0.42 -20.45 9.84
N MET A 349 -0.74 -19.84 10.03
CA MET A 349 -1.19 -18.70 9.24
C MET A 349 -0.30 -17.48 9.44
N GLY A 350 0.13 -17.20 10.67
CA GLY A 350 1.01 -16.09 11.00
C GLY A 350 2.39 -16.23 10.38
N VAL A 351 3.02 -17.39 10.52
CA VAL A 351 4.33 -17.69 9.91
C VAL A 351 4.22 -17.63 8.39
N THR A 352 3.18 -18.25 7.81
CA THR A 352 3.02 -18.30 6.35
C THR A 352 2.74 -16.92 5.76
N ALA A 353 1.87 -16.11 6.39
CA ALA A 353 1.59 -14.74 5.96
C ALA A 353 2.84 -13.86 6.08
N LEU A 354 3.53 -13.89 7.22
CA LEU A 354 4.75 -13.10 7.43
C LEU A 354 5.85 -13.50 6.46
N MET A 355 6.11 -14.80 6.29
CA MET A 355 7.12 -15.32 5.36
C MET A 355 6.81 -14.87 3.94
N SER A 356 5.62 -15.17 3.42
CA SER A 356 5.27 -14.89 2.03
C SER A 356 5.25 -13.39 1.72
N ILE A 357 4.73 -12.55 2.63
CA ILE A 357 4.73 -11.09 2.48
C ILE A 357 6.16 -10.53 2.51
N THR A 358 7.01 -11.01 3.43
CA THR A 358 8.42 -10.58 3.53
C THR A 358 9.22 -11.02 2.31
N VAL A 359 9.04 -12.26 1.85
CA VAL A 359 9.68 -12.79 0.64
C VAL A 359 9.24 -11.99 -0.59
N ALA A 360 7.94 -11.70 -0.72
CA ALA A 360 7.43 -10.86 -1.81
C ALA A 360 8.01 -9.44 -1.77
N ALA A 361 8.21 -8.90 -0.56
CA ALA A 361 8.84 -7.61 -0.34
C ALA A 361 10.31 -7.60 -0.78
N ILE A 362 11.08 -8.62 -0.40
CA ILE A 362 12.49 -8.79 -0.79
C ILE A 362 12.59 -8.91 -2.31
N PHE A 363 11.78 -9.75 -2.95
CA PHE A 363 11.81 -9.88 -4.41
C PHE A 363 11.33 -8.62 -5.13
N SER A 364 10.43 -7.84 -4.53
CA SER A 364 10.06 -6.53 -5.06
C SER A 364 11.24 -5.56 -5.06
N GLU A 365 12.03 -5.55 -3.98
CA GLU A 365 13.21 -4.70 -3.86
C GLU A 365 14.34 -5.16 -4.79
N LEU A 366 14.58 -6.47 -4.89
CA LEU A 366 15.53 -7.04 -5.83
C LEU A 366 15.20 -6.63 -7.27
N ARG A 367 13.92 -6.72 -7.69
CA ARG A 367 13.49 -6.28 -9.03
C ARG A 367 13.75 -4.79 -9.26
N ARG A 368 13.59 -3.95 -8.24
CA ARG A 368 13.90 -2.51 -8.33
C ARG A 368 15.40 -2.28 -8.55
N LEU A 369 16.24 -2.93 -7.74
CA LEU A 369 17.69 -2.81 -7.83
C LEU A 369 18.23 -3.36 -9.16
N PHE A 370 17.68 -4.47 -9.66
CA PHE A 370 18.04 -4.99 -10.98
C PHE A 370 17.65 -4.04 -12.10
N GLY A 371 16.48 -3.40 -12.03
CA GLY A 371 16.07 -2.36 -12.99
C GLY A 371 17.01 -1.16 -12.97
N GLU A 372 17.40 -0.68 -11.79
CA GLU A 372 18.38 0.42 -11.65
C GLU A 372 19.76 0.06 -12.22
N LEU A 373 20.20 -1.20 -12.05
CA LEU A 373 21.44 -1.69 -12.65
C LEU A 373 21.34 -1.80 -14.18
N GLU A 374 20.22 -2.29 -14.70
CA GLU A 374 19.99 -2.38 -16.15
C GLU A 374 19.94 -0.98 -16.79
N ASP A 375 19.27 -0.02 -16.15
CA ASP A 375 19.22 1.37 -16.59
C ASP A 375 20.62 2.01 -16.58
N ALA A 376 21.38 1.84 -15.48
CA ALA A 376 22.75 2.34 -15.40
C ALA A 376 23.69 1.69 -16.45
N LEU A 377 23.51 0.40 -16.74
CA LEU A 377 24.27 -0.30 -17.78
C LEU A 377 23.85 0.14 -19.19
N SER A 378 22.57 0.45 -19.39
CA SER A 378 22.03 0.98 -20.65
C SER A 378 22.68 2.33 -20.98
N ASP A 379 22.80 3.21 -19.98
CA ASP A 379 23.48 4.51 -20.12
C ASP A 379 24.94 4.34 -20.57
N VAL A 380 25.67 3.36 -20.02
CA VAL A 380 27.05 3.06 -20.47
C VAL A 380 27.07 2.46 -21.89
N LYS A 381 26.08 1.66 -22.30
CA LYS A 381 26.00 1.11 -23.66
C LYS A 381 25.66 2.17 -24.71
N THR A 382 25.05 3.29 -24.36
CA THR A 382 24.86 4.41 -25.32
C THR A 382 26.19 5.04 -25.76
N LEU A 383 27.29 4.82 -25.03
CA LEU A 383 28.65 5.18 -25.47
C LEU A 383 29.22 4.23 -26.53
N LYS A 384 28.55 3.10 -26.83
CA LYS A 384 28.89 2.19 -27.94
C LYS A 384 28.16 2.52 -29.25
N GLY A 385 27.64 3.73 -29.41
CA GLY A 385 27.21 4.22 -30.71
C GLY A 385 28.39 4.35 -31.68
N LEU A 386 28.17 4.10 -32.97
CA LEU A 386 29.12 4.51 -34.01
C LEU A 386 29.29 6.02 -33.91
N VAL A 387 30.48 6.47 -33.51
CA VAL A 387 30.80 7.89 -33.40
C VAL A 387 31.01 8.42 -34.83
N PRO A 388 30.18 9.35 -35.35
CA PRO A 388 30.33 9.85 -36.70
C PRO A 388 31.55 10.75 -36.77
N ILE A 389 32.58 10.30 -37.49
CA ILE A 389 33.83 11.05 -37.70
C ILE A 389 33.84 11.60 -39.13
N CYS A 390 34.10 12.90 -39.28
CA CYS A 390 34.25 13.51 -40.60
C CYS A 390 35.43 12.87 -41.32
N ALA A 391 35.21 12.32 -42.51
CA ALA A 391 36.25 11.64 -43.28
C ALA A 391 37.46 12.56 -43.60
N TRP A 392 37.20 13.86 -43.79
CA TRP A 392 38.18 14.87 -44.17
C TRP A 392 38.96 15.44 -42.97
N CYS A 393 38.27 16.08 -42.02
CA CYS A 393 38.91 16.81 -40.91
C CYS A 393 38.96 16.04 -39.58
N LYS A 394 38.44 14.81 -39.53
CA LYS A 394 38.40 13.93 -38.35
C LYS A 394 37.67 14.48 -37.11
N LYS A 395 36.90 15.57 -37.25
CA LYS A 395 35.98 16.04 -36.21
C LYS A 395 34.87 15.03 -35.92
N ILE A 396 34.37 15.01 -34.70
CA ILE A 396 33.28 14.14 -34.24
C ILE A 396 31.97 14.94 -34.24
N ARG A 397 30.89 14.32 -34.74
CA ARG A 397 29.55 14.90 -34.63
C ARG A 397 28.93 14.57 -33.27
N ASN A 398 28.55 15.59 -32.52
CA ASN A 398 27.92 15.43 -31.22
C ASN A 398 26.41 15.14 -31.35
N ALA A 399 25.75 14.86 -30.21
CA ALA A 399 24.31 14.58 -30.19
C ALA A 399 23.43 15.79 -30.56
N GLY A 400 23.94 17.02 -30.42
CA GLY A 400 23.28 18.27 -30.84
C GLY A 400 23.39 18.54 -32.34
N GLY A 401 24.19 17.76 -33.07
CA GLY A 401 24.38 17.88 -34.51
C GLY A 401 25.62 18.68 -34.94
N ASP A 402 26.32 19.32 -34.00
CA ASP A 402 27.52 20.12 -34.24
C ASP A 402 28.79 19.26 -34.36
N TRP A 403 29.81 19.80 -35.03
CA TRP A 403 31.11 19.15 -35.20
C TRP A 403 32.15 19.73 -34.24
N GLU A 404 32.67 18.90 -33.35
CA GLU A 404 33.72 19.28 -32.40
C GLU A 404 34.98 18.43 -32.56
N GLU A 405 36.09 18.89 -32.00
CA GLU A 405 37.36 18.17 -32.05
C GLU A 405 37.29 16.89 -31.21
N LEU A 406 38.03 15.86 -31.63
CA LEU A 406 38.02 14.55 -31.01
C LEU A 406 38.35 14.63 -29.52
N GLU A 407 39.38 15.40 -29.18
CA GLU A 407 39.84 15.59 -27.82
C GLU A 407 38.77 16.27 -26.97
N ALA A 408 38.14 17.33 -27.49
CA ALA A 408 37.07 18.04 -26.80
C ALA A 408 35.83 17.14 -26.57
N TYR A 409 35.49 16.29 -27.54
CA TYR A 409 34.40 15.32 -27.44
C TYR A 409 34.63 14.30 -26.31
N PHE A 410 35.83 13.67 -26.27
CA PHE A 410 36.14 12.64 -25.28
C PHE A 410 36.42 13.23 -23.89
N ARG A 411 37.05 14.41 -23.80
CA ARG A 411 37.30 15.07 -22.50
C ARG A 411 35.99 15.39 -21.77
N LYS A 412 34.92 15.74 -22.51
CA LYS A 412 33.58 16.00 -21.94
C LYS A 412 32.79 14.75 -21.54
N ARG A 413 33.08 13.58 -22.14
CA ARG A 413 32.24 12.36 -22.01
C ARG A 413 32.90 11.20 -21.28
N ALA A 414 34.24 11.11 -21.32
CA ALA A 414 34.98 9.95 -20.86
C ALA A 414 36.12 10.29 -19.87
N ASP A 415 36.28 11.58 -19.52
CA ASP A 415 37.31 12.07 -18.60
C ASP A 415 38.73 11.61 -18.97
N ILE A 416 39.06 11.72 -20.26
CA ILE A 416 40.37 11.33 -20.84
C ILE A 416 41.14 12.58 -21.23
N ASP A 417 42.38 12.69 -20.76
CA ASP A 417 43.36 13.68 -21.23
C ASP A 417 44.26 13.11 -22.33
N PHE A 418 44.65 13.98 -23.27
CA PHE A 418 45.44 13.61 -24.45
C PHE A 418 46.82 14.27 -24.43
N THR A 419 47.83 13.53 -24.86
CA THR A 419 49.19 14.02 -25.11
C THR A 419 49.52 13.89 -26.60
N HIS A 420 50.26 14.83 -27.16
CA HIS A 420 50.62 14.83 -28.58
C HIS A 420 52.07 14.38 -28.80
N GLY A 421 52.27 13.55 -29.82
CA GLY A 421 53.59 13.11 -30.28
C GLY A 421 53.56 12.79 -31.77
N ILE A 422 54.73 12.78 -32.41
CA ILE A 422 54.88 12.44 -33.84
C ILE A 422 55.38 11.01 -33.93
N CYS A 423 54.63 10.13 -34.60
CA CYS A 423 55.07 8.75 -34.79
C CYS A 423 56.24 8.67 -35.80
N PRO A 424 57.10 7.63 -35.73
CA PRO A 424 58.27 7.51 -36.60
C PRO A 424 57.96 7.62 -38.10
N GLY A 425 56.85 7.04 -38.57
CA GLY A 425 56.47 7.11 -40.00
C GLY A 425 56.01 8.50 -40.47
N CYS A 426 55.38 9.29 -39.60
CA CYS A 426 55.09 10.70 -39.90
C CYS A 426 56.38 11.55 -39.86
N LEU A 427 57.29 11.23 -38.95
CA LEU A 427 58.58 11.89 -38.83
C LEU A 427 59.43 11.68 -40.09
N GLU A 428 59.45 10.46 -40.64
CA GLU A 428 60.15 10.18 -41.91
C GLU A 428 59.56 10.95 -43.09
N LYS A 429 58.23 11.02 -43.21
CA LYS A 429 57.56 11.80 -44.27
C LYS A 429 57.73 13.31 -44.13
N SER A 430 58.04 13.79 -42.92
CA SER A 430 58.32 15.21 -42.66
C SER A 430 59.73 15.63 -43.06
N LYS A 431 60.63 14.67 -43.32
CA LYS A 431 61.94 14.98 -43.87
C LYS A 431 61.73 15.47 -45.31
N PRO A 432 62.21 16.67 -45.66
CA PRO A 432 62.17 17.11 -47.04
C PRO A 432 62.88 16.09 -47.92
N ASN A 433 62.27 15.71 -49.04
CA ASN A 433 62.91 14.85 -50.03
C ASN A 433 64.20 15.56 -50.49
N SER A 434 65.34 15.11 -49.96
CA SER A 434 66.66 15.56 -50.35
C SER A 434 67.04 15.01 -51.72
#